data_AF-A0A929H549-F1
#
_entry.id   AF-A0A929H549-F1
#
_cell.length_a   1.000
_cell.length_b   1.000
_cell.length_c   1.000
_cell.angle_alpha   90.00
_cell.angle_beta   90.00
_cell.angle_gamma   90.00
#
_symmetry.space_group_name_H-M   'P 1'
#
loop_
_entity.id
_entity.type
_entity.pdbx_description
1 polymer ?
#
loop_
_entity_poly.entity_id
_entity_poly.type
_entity_poly.pdbx_seq_one_letter_code
_entity_poly.pdbx_strand_id
1 'polypeptide(L)'
;MNKIDIKSLIIILIHAFIGWVLCGAIMGIGMQVTSMESTLIIHAIGAPIFFAIVSLIYFKKFNYTTPFQTAIIFLAFVIFMDFFIVALLIEKSLEMFESILGIWLPFALIFISTNLTGLAVRKKNN
;
A
#
# COMPACT_ATOMS: atom_id res chain seq x y z
N MET A 1 14.71 -20.71 3.98
CA MET A 1 14.42 -19.37 3.43
C MET A 1 15.40 -19.11 2.31
N ASN A 2 14.94 -18.84 1.08
CA ASN A 2 15.83 -18.31 0.05
C ASN A 2 16.27 -16.91 0.50
N LYS A 3 17.56 -16.60 0.41
CA LYS A 3 18.06 -15.25 0.64
C LYS A 3 17.36 -14.32 -0.35
N ILE A 4 16.72 -13.26 0.14
CA ILE A 4 16.28 -12.16 -0.70
C ILE A 4 17.55 -11.51 -1.25
N ASP A 5 17.75 -11.60 -2.57
CA ASP A 5 18.82 -10.87 -3.23
C ASP A 5 18.40 -9.42 -3.53
N ILE A 6 19.36 -8.59 -3.91
CA ILE A 6 19.12 -7.17 -4.15
C ILE A 6 18.08 -6.93 -5.25
N LYS A 7 18.05 -7.80 -6.28
CA LYS A 7 17.10 -7.71 -7.39
C LYS A 7 15.67 -7.97 -6.91
N SER A 8 15.48 -9.01 -6.12
CA SER A 8 14.18 -9.38 -5.55
C SER A 8 13.67 -8.28 -4.63
N LEU A 9 14.55 -7.71 -3.79
CA LEU A 9 14.21 -6.58 -2.93
C LEU A 9 13.74 -5.37 -3.74
N ILE A 10 14.49 -4.97 -4.77
CA ILE A 10 14.12 -3.86 -5.65
C ILE A 10 12.75 -4.09 -6.27
N ILE A 11 12.47 -5.30 -6.77
CA ILE A 11 11.17 -5.62 -7.37
C ILE A 11 10.04 -5.47 -6.35
N ILE A 12 10.22 -5.97 -5.11
CA ILE A 12 9.21 -5.84 -4.05
C ILE A 12 8.94 -4.35 -3.75
N LEU A 13 9.99 -3.55 -3.59
CA LEU A 13 9.87 -2.12 -3.30
C LEU A 13 9.22 -1.33 -4.45
N ILE A 14 9.50 -1.67 -5.71
CA ILE A 14 8.82 -1.06 -6.86
C ILE A 14 7.32 -1.29 -6.81
N HIS A 15 6.87 -2.50 -6.44
CA HIS A 15 5.44 -2.78 -6.32
C HIS A 15 4.81 -1.98 -5.16
N ALA A 16 5.47 -1.94 -4.01
CA ALA A 16 5.02 -1.11 -2.88
C ALA A 16 4.91 0.37 -3.27
N PHE A 17 5.90 0.88 -4.00
CA PHE A 17 5.93 2.25 -4.51
C PHE A 17 4.79 2.53 -5.50
N ILE A 18 4.51 1.62 -6.43
CA ILE A 18 3.36 1.76 -7.34
C ILE A 18 2.04 1.86 -6.55
N GLY A 19 1.85 1.00 -5.55
CA GLY A 19 0.67 1.05 -4.68
C GLY A 19 0.53 2.38 -3.94
N TRP A 20 1.64 2.89 -3.41
CA TRP A 20 1.71 4.20 -2.75
C TRP A 20 1.42 5.37 -3.70
N VAL A 21 1.99 5.38 -4.91
CA VAL A 21 1.73 6.43 -5.92
C VAL A 21 0.25 6.45 -6.31
N LEU A 22 -0.40 5.29 -6.48
CA LEU A 22 -1.82 5.22 -6.78
C LEU A 22 -2.68 5.78 -5.63
N CYS A 23 -2.27 5.55 -4.38
CA CYS A 23 -2.89 6.15 -3.20
C CYS A 23 -2.76 7.68 -3.21
N GLY A 24 -1.54 8.18 -3.44
CA GLY A 24 -1.27 9.61 -3.57
C GLY A 24 -2.04 10.26 -4.71
N ALA A 25 -2.25 9.55 -5.83
CA ALA A 25 -3.06 10.03 -6.95
C ALA A 25 -4.53 10.22 -6.56
N ILE A 26 -5.14 9.30 -5.80
CA ILE A 26 -6.50 9.50 -5.28
C ILE A 26 -6.56 10.74 -4.39
N MET A 27 -5.61 10.87 -3.46
CA MET A 27 -5.59 12.01 -2.54
C MET A 27 -5.42 13.34 -3.29
N GLY A 28 -4.40 13.44 -4.15
CA GLY A 28 -4.08 14.65 -4.89
C GLY A 28 -5.19 15.08 -5.86
N ILE A 29 -5.82 14.14 -6.57
CA ILE A 29 -6.96 14.44 -7.45
C ILE A 29 -8.21 14.75 -6.62
N GLY A 30 -8.52 13.90 -5.63
CA GLY A 30 -9.71 14.03 -4.80
C GLY A 30 -9.79 15.39 -4.10
N MET A 31 -8.69 15.84 -3.50
CA MET A 31 -8.62 17.14 -2.83
C MET A 31 -8.89 18.34 -3.77
N GLN A 32 -8.76 18.18 -5.08
CA GLN A 32 -9.03 19.23 -6.07
C GLN A 32 -10.45 19.18 -6.64
N VAL A 33 -11.10 18.02 -6.64
CA VAL A 33 -12.36 17.80 -7.36
C VAL A 33 -13.55 17.46 -6.45
N THR A 34 -13.30 17.12 -5.18
CA THR A 34 -14.34 16.79 -4.21
C THR A 34 -13.97 17.25 -2.80
N SER A 35 -14.83 16.99 -1.81
CA SER A 35 -14.58 17.36 -0.42
C SER A 35 -13.47 16.49 0.19
N MET A 36 -12.86 16.97 1.28
CA MET A 36 -11.87 16.19 2.02
C MET A 36 -12.46 14.86 2.52
N GLU A 37 -13.67 14.89 3.11
CA GLU A 37 -14.34 13.68 3.59
C GLU A 37 -14.58 12.66 2.47
N SER A 38 -15.12 13.11 1.32
CA SER A 38 -15.33 12.23 0.17
C SER A 38 -14.00 11.69 -0.38
N THR A 39 -12.95 12.51 -0.41
CA THR A 39 -11.61 12.08 -0.81
C THR A 39 -11.10 10.96 0.10
N LEU A 40 -11.22 11.12 1.42
CA LEU A 40 -10.77 10.12 2.39
C LEU A 40 -11.57 8.82 2.27
N ILE A 41 -12.88 8.89 2.04
CA ILE A 41 -13.72 7.70 1.80
C ILE A 41 -13.27 6.97 0.52
N ILE A 42 -13.11 7.71 -0.58
CA ILE A 42 -12.66 7.16 -1.87
C ILE A 42 -11.27 6.54 -1.72
N HIS A 43 -10.37 7.20 -0.98
CA HIS A 43 -9.03 6.70 -0.68
C HIS A 43 -9.06 5.41 0.15
N ALA A 44 -9.84 5.38 1.23
CA ALA A 44 -9.96 4.20 2.09
C ALA A 44 -10.51 2.98 1.33
N ILE A 45 -11.36 3.18 0.33
CA ILE A 45 -11.86 2.12 -0.56
C ILE A 45 -10.83 1.77 -1.64
N GLY A 46 -10.20 2.77 -2.25
CA GLY A 46 -9.27 2.59 -3.37
C GLY A 46 -7.95 1.93 -2.95
N ALA A 47 -7.42 2.27 -1.78
CA ALA A 47 -6.17 1.73 -1.25
C ALA A 47 -6.15 0.19 -1.22
N PRO A 48 -7.10 -0.52 -0.58
CA PRO A 48 -7.10 -1.98 -0.60
C PRO A 48 -7.29 -2.56 -2.01
N ILE A 49 -8.02 -1.89 -2.91
CA ILE A 49 -8.21 -2.36 -4.30
C ILE A 49 -6.89 -2.30 -5.07
N PHE A 50 -6.18 -1.17 -5.00
CA PHE A 50 -4.88 -1.02 -5.64
C PHE A 50 -3.87 -2.02 -5.10
N PHE A 51 -3.79 -2.17 -3.78
CA PHE A 51 -2.89 -3.13 -3.17
C PHE A 51 -3.28 -4.59 -3.45
N ALA A 52 -4.56 -4.91 -3.65
CA ALA A 52 -4.97 -6.23 -4.14
C ALA A 52 -4.44 -6.48 -5.55
N ILE A 53 -4.62 -5.52 -6.48
CA ILE A 53 -4.18 -5.65 -7.87
C ILE A 53 -2.66 -5.76 -7.96
N VAL A 54 -1.93 -4.87 -7.29
CA VAL A 54 -0.46 -4.88 -7.25
C VAL A 54 0.06 -6.17 -6.64
N SER A 55 -0.53 -6.62 -5.53
CA SER A 55 -0.16 -7.88 -4.89
C SER A 55 -0.45 -9.09 -5.77
N LEU A 56 -1.57 -9.08 -6.50
CA LEU A 56 -1.93 -10.15 -7.42
C LEU A 56 -0.88 -10.31 -8.53
N ILE A 57 -0.42 -9.19 -9.09
CA ILE A 57 0.65 -9.18 -10.10
C ILE A 57 1.96 -9.71 -9.47
N TYR A 58 2.31 -9.21 -8.28
CA TYR A 58 3.50 -9.62 -7.56
C TYR A 58 3.53 -11.14 -7.27
N PHE A 59 2.47 -11.69 -6.69
CA PHE A 59 2.39 -13.10 -6.31
C PHE A 59 2.24 -14.05 -7.50
N LYS A 60 1.66 -13.60 -8.62
CA LYS A 60 1.60 -14.43 -9.83
C LYS A 60 2.93 -14.52 -10.56
N LYS A 61 3.72 -13.44 -10.58
CA LYS A 61 4.93 -13.35 -11.42
C LYS A 61 6.23 -13.58 -10.66
N PHE A 62 6.32 -13.17 -9.40
CA PHE A 62 7.58 -13.10 -8.66
C PHE A 62 7.56 -13.97 -7.40
N ASN A 63 6.59 -13.74 -6.51
CA ASN A 63 6.34 -14.57 -5.32
C ASN A 63 7.60 -14.85 -4.45
N TYR A 64 8.47 -13.85 -4.27
CA TYR A 64 9.74 -14.01 -3.54
C TYR A 64 9.57 -14.14 -2.01
N THR A 65 8.44 -13.69 -1.48
CA THR A 65 8.13 -13.58 -0.04
C THR A 65 6.82 -14.27 0.31
N THR A 66 6.61 -14.57 1.59
CA THR A 66 5.29 -15.03 2.06
C THR A 66 4.26 -13.91 1.99
N PRO A 67 2.94 -14.23 1.94
CA PRO A 67 1.88 -13.22 1.97
C PRO A 67 2.03 -12.24 3.14
N PHE A 68 2.28 -12.78 4.33
CA PHE A 68 2.51 -12.00 5.54
C PHE A 68 3.73 -11.08 5.43
N GLN A 69 4.87 -11.58 4.95
CA GLN A 69 6.07 -10.76 4.74
C GLN A 69 5.83 -9.63 3.74
N THR A 70 5.14 -9.93 2.64
CA THR A 70 4.82 -8.92 1.61
C THR A 70 3.91 -7.84 2.17
N ALA A 71 2.88 -8.23 2.94
CA ALA A 71 1.97 -7.29 3.59
C ALA A 71 2.70 -6.36 4.56
N ILE A 72 3.64 -6.89 5.36
CA ILE A 72 4.50 -6.07 6.22
C ILE A 72 5.38 -5.12 5.41
N ILE A 73 6.06 -5.61 4.37
CA ILE A 73 6.97 -4.78 3.57
C ILE A 73 6.20 -3.65 2.89
N PHE A 74 5.05 -3.96 2.28
CA PHE A 74 4.21 -2.97 1.61
C PHE A 74 3.69 -1.93 2.59
N LEU A 75 3.14 -2.37 3.73
CA LEU A 75 2.68 -1.45 4.76
C LEU A 75 3.79 -0.56 5.31
N ALA A 76 4.94 -1.15 5.68
CA ALA A 76 6.08 -0.41 6.20
C ALA A 76 6.61 0.61 5.19
N PHE A 77 6.63 0.25 3.90
CA PHE A 77 7.01 1.17 2.83
C PHE A 77 6.03 2.34 2.72
N VAL A 78 4.72 2.08 2.74
CA VAL A 78 3.69 3.15 2.70
C VAL A 78 3.84 4.07 3.90
N ILE A 79 3.94 3.53 5.11
CA ILE A 79 4.16 4.32 6.34
C ILE A 79 5.42 5.20 6.20
N PHE A 80 6.51 4.61 5.70
CA PHE A 80 7.76 5.34 5.50
C PHE A 80 7.58 6.50 4.51
N MET A 81 6.93 6.25 3.37
CA MET A 81 6.70 7.29 2.37
C MET A 81 5.74 8.38 2.87
N ASP A 82 4.67 8.01 3.55
CA ASP A 82 3.71 8.98 4.11
C ASP A 82 4.35 9.82 5.20
N PHE A 83 5.16 9.22 6.07
CA PHE A 83 5.86 9.97 7.11
C PHE A 83 6.92 10.91 6.53
N PHE A 84 7.88 10.37 5.76
CA PHE A 84 9.02 11.17 5.31
C PHE A 84 8.68 12.10 4.15
N ILE A 85 7.85 11.67 3.20
CA ILE A 85 7.57 12.46 2.00
C ILE A 85 6.33 13.32 2.22
N VAL A 86 5.20 12.72 2.59
CA VAL A 86 3.94 13.48 2.67
C VAL A 86 3.96 14.40 3.89
N ALA A 87 4.13 13.86 5.10
CA ALA A 87 3.99 14.62 6.32
C ALA A 87 5.14 15.63 6.52
N LEU A 88 6.40 15.21 6.34
CA LEU A 88 7.54 16.10 6.60
C LEU A 88 7.88 17.06 5.45
N LEU A 89 7.80 16.62 4.19
CA LEU A 89 8.23 17.44 3.05
C LEU A 89 7.09 18.21 2.38
N ILE A 90 5.92 17.58 2.21
CA ILE A 90 4.79 18.18 1.49
C ILE A 90 3.91 19.00 2.45
N GLU A 91 3.27 18.35 3.42
CA GLU A 91 2.32 18.98 4.34
C GLU A 91 3.01 19.75 5.47
N LYS A 92 4.25 19.38 5.82
CA LYS A 92 5.02 19.93 6.93
C LYS A 92 4.26 19.88 8.27
N SER A 93 3.43 18.86 8.43
CA SER A 93 2.59 18.62 9.60
C SER A 93 2.38 17.12 9.82
N LEU A 94 2.20 16.71 11.07
CA LEU A 94 1.89 15.34 11.46
C LEU A 94 0.39 15.08 11.67
N GLU A 95 -0.47 16.08 11.42
CA GLU A 95 -1.92 16.00 11.64
C GLU A 95 -2.57 14.82 10.90
N MET A 96 -2.05 14.42 9.73
CA MET A 96 -2.59 13.27 9.00
C MET A 96 -2.58 11.98 9.83
N PHE A 97 -1.61 11.80 10.75
CA PHE A 97 -1.50 10.63 11.62
C PHE A 97 -2.51 10.60 12.76
N GLU A 98 -3.24 11.69 13.00
CA GLU A 98 -4.35 11.73 13.94
C GLU A 98 -5.65 11.18 13.32
N SER A 99 -5.71 11.08 11.98
CA SER A 99 -6.90 10.65 11.26
C SER A 99 -7.03 9.12 11.18
N ILE A 100 -8.05 8.58 11.86
CA ILE A 100 -8.40 7.15 11.75
C ILE A 100 -8.80 6.81 10.31
N LEU A 101 -9.66 7.63 9.69
CA LEU A 101 -10.18 7.38 8.34
C LEU A 101 -9.11 7.56 7.26
N GLY A 102 -8.21 8.53 7.44
CA GLY A 102 -7.22 8.88 6.44
C GLY A 102 -5.93 8.07 6.49
N ILE A 103 -5.58 7.47 7.62
CA ILE A 103 -4.31 6.75 7.77
C ILE A 103 -4.51 5.35 8.35
N TRP A 104 -5.05 5.24 9.56
CA TRP A 104 -5.03 3.97 10.29
C TRP A 104 -5.90 2.91 9.63
N LEU A 105 -7.07 3.30 9.12
CA LEU A 105 -7.95 2.40 8.37
C LEU A 105 -7.32 1.98 7.04
N PRO A 106 -6.85 2.89 6.16
CA PRO A 106 -6.10 2.51 4.96
C PRO A 106 -4.93 1.58 5.22
N PHE A 107 -4.13 1.82 6.27
CA PHE A 107 -3.01 0.95 6.64
C PHE A 107 -3.45 -0.48 6.97
N ALA A 108 -4.48 -0.63 7.79
CA ALA A 108 -5.05 -1.94 8.10
C ALA A 108 -5.59 -2.65 6.84
N LEU A 109 -6.29 -1.90 5.99
CA LEU A 109 -6.88 -2.43 4.76
C LEU A 109 -5.82 -2.83 3.72
N ILE A 110 -4.75 -2.07 3.57
CA ILE A 110 -3.59 -2.40 2.72
C ILE A 110 -2.97 -3.72 3.18
N PHE A 111 -2.73 -3.86 4.48
CA PHE A 111 -2.15 -5.07 5.05
C PHE A 111 -3.05 -6.30 4.80
N ILE A 112 -4.34 -6.19 5.16
CA ILE A 112 -5.32 -7.27 5.01
C ILE A 112 -5.46 -7.65 3.53
N SER A 113 -5.63 -6.66 2.65
CA SER A 113 -5.79 -6.88 1.21
C SER A 113 -4.58 -7.58 0.60
N THR A 114 -3.38 -7.13 0.92
CA THR A 114 -2.13 -7.74 0.45
C THR A 114 -2.00 -9.19 0.93
N ASN A 115 -2.24 -9.43 2.23
CA ASN A 115 -2.12 -10.75 2.83
C ASN A 115 -3.16 -11.74 2.27
N LEU A 116 -4.43 -11.33 2.19
CA LEU A 116 -5.51 -12.15 1.63
C LEU A 116 -5.27 -12.47 0.15
N THR A 117 -4.79 -11.50 -0.63
CA THR A 117 -4.45 -11.72 -2.04
C THR A 117 -3.37 -12.79 -2.18
N GLY A 118 -2.31 -12.73 -1.38
CA GLY A 118 -1.25 -13.75 -1.39
C GLY A 118 -1.73 -15.14 -0.96
N LEU A 119 -2.60 -15.21 0.05
CA LEU A 119 -3.21 -16.48 0.48
C LEU A 119 -4.11 -17.07 -0.63
N ALA A 120 -4.92 -16.25 -1.29
CA ALA A 120 -5.79 -16.68 -2.37
C ALA A 120 -5.00 -17.21 -3.58
N VAL A 121 -3.91 -16.53 -3.97
CA VAL A 121 -3.03 -17.00 -5.07
C VAL A 121 -2.36 -18.33 -4.72
N ARG A 122 -1.88 -18.49 -3.48
CA ARG A 122 -1.27 -19.76 -3.03
C ARG A 122 -2.27 -20.91 -3.02
N LYS A 123 -3.49 -20.69 -2.52
CA LYS A 123 -4.54 -21.72 -2.51
C LYS A 123 -4.90 -22.19 -3.92
N LYS A 124 -4.88 -21.31 -4.91
CA LYS A 124 -5.18 -21.66 -6.31
C LYS A 124 -4.09 -22.53 -6.97
N ASN A 125 -2.85 -22.43 -6.51
CA ASN A 125 -1.71 -23.14 -7.09
C ASN A 125 -1.40 -24.48 -6.41
N ASN A 126 -2.14 -24.82 -5.34
CA ASN A 126 -2.10 -26.11 -4.66
C ASN A 126 -3.29 -26.97 -5.09
#